data_AF-A0A326UAV0-F1
#
_entry.id   AF-A0A326UAV0-F1
#
_cell.length_a   1.000
_cell.length_b   1.000
_cell.length_c   1.000
_cell.angle_alpha   90.00
_cell.angle_beta   90.00
_cell.angle_gamma   90.00
#
_symmetry.space_group_name_H-M   'P 1'
#
loop_
_entity.id
_entity.type
_entity.pdbx_description
1 polymer ?
#
loop_
_entity_poly.entity_id
_entity_poly.type
_entity_poly.pdbx_seq_one_letter_code
_entity_poly.pdbx_strand_id
1 'polypeptide(L)'
;MNKRMKIILHVNIQAEKLYEKSKELGTLAASAFLQSGQTSQANRERHRSQMKGLENIAETTRKSTDVLDYIKKQIARKQSGWVTELQYGEKLKAFLEDGLTGPIDEICREVGITGNTEQDRRDRQQIRLHLIRQFVRQMVIQYEYSISDLGRKNSA
;
A
#
# COMPACT_ATOMS: atom_id res chain seq x y z
N MET A 1 -29.56 3.95 -3.04
CA MET A 1 -28.27 3.74 -2.34
C MET A 1 -27.66 5.10 -1.98
N ASN A 2 -27.34 5.34 -0.70
CA ASN A 2 -26.72 6.59 -0.24
C ASN A 2 -25.31 6.77 -0.88
N LYS A 3 -24.89 8.01 -1.17
CA LYS A 3 -23.59 8.38 -1.78
C LYS A 3 -22.41 7.67 -1.11
N ARG A 4 -22.38 7.58 0.23
CA ARG A 4 -21.31 6.87 0.97
C ARG A 4 -21.21 5.38 0.60
N MET A 5 -22.35 4.71 0.46
CA MET A 5 -22.39 3.31 0.09
C MET A 5 -21.92 3.09 -1.36
N LYS A 6 -22.26 4.03 -2.27
CA LYS A 6 -21.69 4.05 -3.63
C LYS A 6 -20.18 4.17 -3.60
N ILE A 7 -19.63 5.12 -2.82
CA ILE A 7 -18.18 5.29 -2.69
C ILE A 7 -17.53 3.98 -2.24
N ILE A 8 -18.03 3.35 -1.18
CA ILE A 8 -17.47 2.10 -0.66
C ILE A 8 -17.50 0.98 -1.71
N LEU A 9 -18.62 0.81 -2.40
CA LEU A 9 -18.76 -0.18 -3.47
C LEU A 9 -17.71 0.03 -4.58
N HIS A 10 -17.61 1.25 -5.10
CA HIS A 10 -16.68 1.56 -6.18
C HIS A 10 -15.22 1.51 -5.74
N VAL A 11 -14.91 1.88 -4.49
CA VAL A 11 -13.58 1.65 -3.90
C VAL A 11 -13.23 0.17 -3.90
N ASN A 12 -14.14 -0.72 -3.48
CA ASN A 12 -13.87 -2.15 -3.45
C ASN A 12 -13.65 -2.71 -4.86
N ILE A 13 -14.47 -2.31 -5.83
CA ILE A 13 -14.31 -2.69 -7.25
C ILE A 13 -12.94 -2.27 -7.78
N GLN A 14 -12.51 -1.02 -7.50
CA GLN A 14 -11.18 -0.57 -7.92
C GLN A 14 -10.06 -1.27 -7.14
N ALA A 15 -10.24 -1.54 -5.85
CA ALA A 15 -9.26 -2.27 -5.06
C ALA A 15 -9.04 -3.71 -5.58
N GLU A 16 -10.07 -4.36 -6.13
CA GLU A 16 -9.94 -5.65 -6.82
C GLU A 16 -9.11 -5.52 -8.09
N LYS A 17 -9.32 -4.47 -8.90
CA LYS A 17 -8.50 -4.21 -10.09
C LYS A 17 -7.04 -3.94 -9.76
N LEU A 18 -6.75 -3.42 -8.56
CA LEU A 18 -5.40 -3.17 -8.08
C LEU A 18 -4.71 -4.41 -7.48
N TYR A 19 -5.39 -5.56 -7.41
CA TYR A 19 -4.88 -6.76 -6.76
C TYR A 19 -3.56 -7.26 -7.36
N GLU A 20 -3.43 -7.31 -8.69
CA GLU A 20 -2.18 -7.74 -9.31
C GLU A 20 -1.02 -6.80 -8.97
N LYS A 21 -1.29 -5.49 -8.85
CA LYS A 21 -0.27 -4.53 -8.45
C LYS A 21 0.11 -4.66 -6.97
N SER A 22 -0.86 -4.94 -6.10
CA SER A 22 -0.60 -5.16 -4.67
C SER A 22 0.19 -6.44 -4.45
N LYS A 23 -0.08 -7.49 -5.23
CA LYS A 23 0.69 -8.73 -5.28
C LYS A 23 2.11 -8.53 -5.79
N GLU A 24 2.29 -7.81 -6.89
CA GLU A 24 3.61 -7.45 -7.44
C GLU A 24 4.45 -6.74 -6.37
N LEU A 25 3.92 -5.68 -5.77
CA LEU A 25 4.64 -4.89 -4.76
C LEU A 25 4.86 -5.64 -3.45
N GLY A 26 3.94 -6.51 -3.04
CA GLY A 26 4.11 -7.37 -1.85
C GLY A 26 5.21 -8.42 -2.05
N THR A 27 5.25 -9.04 -3.23
CA THR A 27 6.30 -10.00 -3.62
C THR A 27 7.66 -9.31 -3.75
N LEU A 28 7.67 -8.09 -4.32
CA LEU A 28 8.86 -7.27 -4.43
C LEU A 28 9.39 -6.87 -3.05
N ALA A 29 8.50 -6.51 -2.12
CA ALA A 29 8.87 -6.21 -0.73
C ALA A 29 9.56 -7.42 -0.09
N ALA A 30 8.98 -8.62 -0.23
CA ALA A 30 9.55 -9.85 0.31
C ALA A 30 10.96 -10.09 -0.25
N SER A 31 11.13 -9.94 -1.57
CA SER A 31 12.42 -10.09 -2.24
C SER A 31 13.44 -9.05 -1.79
N ALA A 32 13.03 -7.78 -1.64
CA ALA A 32 13.90 -6.69 -1.19
C ALA A 32 14.37 -6.87 0.25
N PHE A 33 13.49 -7.29 1.16
CA PHE A 33 13.84 -7.59 2.55
C PHE A 33 14.71 -8.83 2.71
N LEU A 34 14.71 -9.75 1.74
CA LEU A 34 15.64 -10.88 1.70
C LEU A 34 17.01 -10.46 1.15
N GLN A 35 17.03 -9.68 0.07
CA GLN A 35 18.26 -9.15 -0.52
C GLN A 35 19.06 -8.29 0.46
N SER A 36 18.38 -7.59 1.38
CA SER A 36 19.03 -6.69 2.33
C SER A 36 19.84 -7.39 3.44
N GLY A 37 20.03 -8.71 3.33
CA GLY A 37 21.29 -9.32 3.75
C GLY A 37 21.36 -9.87 5.17
N GLN A 38 20.24 -10.09 5.86
CA GLN A 38 20.27 -10.79 7.16
C GLN A 38 19.06 -11.73 7.32
N THR A 39 19.27 -13.01 7.05
CA THR A 39 18.30 -14.11 7.22
C THR A 39 18.06 -14.52 8.68
N SER A 40 18.65 -13.80 9.63
CA SER A 40 18.40 -14.06 11.05
C SER A 40 16.92 -13.84 11.38
N GLN A 41 16.40 -14.63 12.31
CA GLN A 41 15.01 -14.54 12.75
C GLN A 41 14.65 -13.13 13.23
N ALA A 42 15.55 -12.47 13.96
CA ALA A 42 15.37 -11.11 14.46
C ALA A 42 15.14 -10.07 13.34
N ASN A 43 15.80 -10.22 12.19
CA ASN A 43 15.60 -9.29 11.07
C ASN A 43 14.30 -9.55 10.32
N ARG A 44 13.88 -10.83 10.20
CA ARG A 44 12.56 -11.16 9.67
C ARG A 44 11.45 -10.55 10.53
N GLU A 45 11.57 -10.63 11.84
CA GLU A 45 10.64 -10.00 12.78
C GLU A 45 10.63 -8.47 12.65
N ARG A 46 11.81 -7.85 12.48
CA ARG A 46 11.92 -6.41 12.23
C ARG A 46 11.24 -5.99 10.91
N HIS A 47 11.50 -6.70 9.81
CA HIS A 47 10.90 -6.39 8.51
C HIS A 47 9.37 -6.58 8.53
N ARG A 48 8.89 -7.66 9.16
CA ARG A 48 7.45 -7.87 9.42
C ARG A 48 6.86 -6.73 10.26
N SER A 49 7.58 -6.27 11.28
CA SER A 49 7.15 -5.12 12.08
C SER A 49 7.07 -3.83 11.28
N GLN A 50 7.94 -3.62 10.29
CA GLN A 50 7.86 -2.47 9.39
C GLN A 50 6.63 -2.53 8.48
N MET A 51 6.34 -3.71 7.92
CA MET A 51 5.15 -3.90 7.06
C MET A 51 3.84 -3.74 7.84
N LYS A 52 3.76 -4.31 9.04
CA LYS A 52 2.62 -4.06 9.96
C LYS A 52 2.53 -2.61 10.40
N GLY A 53 3.67 -1.94 10.60
CA GLY A 53 3.71 -0.51 10.89
C GLY A 53 3.11 0.34 9.78
N LEU A 54 3.44 0.03 8.52
CA LEU A 54 2.85 0.66 7.34
C LEU A 54 1.33 0.42 7.28
N GLU A 55 0.90 -0.84 7.44
CA GLU A 55 -0.53 -1.21 7.46
C GLU A 55 -1.29 -0.43 8.53
N ASN A 56 -0.77 -0.42 9.76
CA ASN A 56 -1.40 0.29 10.88
C ASN A 56 -1.51 1.79 10.62
N ILE A 57 -0.48 2.42 10.04
CA ILE A 57 -0.54 3.85 9.69
C ILE A 57 -1.58 4.09 8.61
N ALA A 58 -1.64 3.26 7.57
CA ALA A 58 -2.64 3.39 6.51
C ALA A 58 -4.06 3.29 7.06
N GLU A 59 -4.33 2.31 7.94
CA GLU A 59 -5.64 2.09 8.53
C GLU A 59 -6.06 3.22 9.48
N THR A 60 -5.14 3.74 10.29
CA THR A 60 -5.47 4.69 11.35
C THR A 60 -5.40 6.17 10.95
N THR A 61 -4.58 6.51 9.94
CA THR A 61 -4.42 7.92 9.55
C THR A 61 -5.70 8.50 8.94
N ARG A 62 -5.85 9.82 9.06
CA ARG A 62 -6.89 10.62 8.40
C ARG A 62 -6.38 11.29 7.12
N LYS A 63 -5.08 11.23 6.83
CA LYS A 63 -4.44 11.91 5.70
C LYS A 63 -3.53 10.95 4.95
N SER A 64 -3.69 10.87 3.63
CA SER A 64 -2.84 10.01 2.79
C SER A 64 -1.36 10.40 2.84
N THR A 65 -1.05 11.66 3.14
CA THR A 65 0.33 12.15 3.29
C THR A 65 1.09 11.44 4.39
N ASP A 66 0.43 11.05 5.48
CA ASP A 66 1.11 10.38 6.60
C ASP A 66 1.65 9.01 6.19
N VAL A 67 0.97 8.32 5.27
CA VAL A 67 1.44 7.05 4.68
C VAL A 67 2.69 7.30 3.83
N LEU A 68 2.66 8.34 2.99
CA LEU A 68 3.81 8.73 2.16
C LEU A 68 5.00 9.16 3.02
N ASP A 69 4.76 9.91 4.09
CA ASP A 69 5.79 10.37 5.02
C ASP A 69 6.44 9.20 5.76
N TYR A 70 5.65 8.19 6.13
CA TYR A 70 6.21 6.95 6.67
C TYR A 70 7.18 6.30 5.69
N ILE A 71 6.76 6.11 4.42
CA ILE A 71 7.60 5.48 3.39
C ILE A 71 8.86 6.31 3.13
N LYS A 72 8.70 7.62 2.92
CA LYS A 72 9.81 8.58 2.74
C LYS A 72 10.80 8.52 3.90
N LYS A 73 10.31 8.41 5.14
CA LYS A 73 11.15 8.26 6.33
C LYS A 73 11.92 6.94 6.34
N GLN A 74 11.33 5.82 5.92
CA GLN A 74 12.05 4.55 5.81
C GLN A 74 13.17 4.63 4.76
N ILE A 75 12.87 5.23 3.59
CA ILE A 75 13.83 5.45 2.50
C ILE A 75 14.97 6.37 2.96
N ALA A 76 14.65 7.54 3.52
CA ALA A 76 15.64 8.53 3.95
C ALA A 76 16.59 7.98 5.03
N ARG A 77 16.07 7.10 5.91
CA ARG A 77 16.87 6.41 6.93
C ARG A 77 17.60 5.18 6.42
N LYS A 78 17.55 4.90 5.11
CA LYS A 78 18.15 3.73 4.46
C LYS A 78 17.83 2.43 5.20
N GLN A 79 16.57 2.29 5.62
CA GLN A 79 16.14 1.10 6.34
C GLN A 79 16.26 -0.12 5.44
N SER A 80 16.83 -1.20 5.99
CA SER A 80 17.03 -2.47 5.30
C SER A 80 15.76 -2.89 4.54
N GLY A 81 15.91 -3.26 3.27
CA GLY A 81 14.83 -3.70 2.37
C GLY A 81 13.95 -2.61 1.76
N TRP A 82 13.96 -1.38 2.30
CA TRP A 82 13.29 -0.23 1.66
C TRP A 82 14.13 0.38 0.54
N VAL A 83 15.45 0.38 0.75
CA VAL A 83 16.44 0.88 -0.22
C VAL A 83 17.34 -0.29 -0.60
N THR A 84 17.05 -0.87 -1.76
CA THR A 84 17.82 -1.96 -2.39
C THR A 84 17.85 -1.73 -3.90
N GLU A 85 18.57 -2.58 -4.63
CA GLU A 85 18.58 -2.56 -6.11
C GLU A 85 17.18 -2.79 -6.70
N LEU A 86 16.30 -3.49 -5.98
CA LEU A 86 14.91 -3.71 -6.39
C LEU A 86 14.04 -2.45 -6.30
N GLN A 87 14.52 -1.40 -5.61
CA GLN A 87 13.88 -0.09 -5.47
C GLN A 87 12.43 -0.17 -4.95
N TYR A 88 12.15 -1.11 -4.05
CA TYR A 88 10.81 -1.34 -3.51
C TYR A 88 10.20 -0.05 -2.91
N GLY A 89 10.93 0.64 -2.04
CA GLY A 89 10.42 1.85 -1.37
C GLY A 89 10.01 2.94 -2.38
N GLU A 90 10.85 3.21 -3.38
CA GLU A 90 10.57 4.21 -4.41
C GLU A 90 9.40 3.81 -5.32
N LYS A 91 9.32 2.53 -5.72
CA LYS A 91 8.21 2.01 -6.53
C LYS A 91 6.87 2.09 -5.79
N LEU A 92 6.85 1.73 -4.50
CA LEU A 92 5.67 1.87 -3.67
C LEU A 92 5.26 3.34 -3.53
N LYS A 93 6.22 4.21 -3.21
CA LYS A 93 5.98 5.66 -3.10
C LYS A 93 5.37 6.22 -4.39
N ALA A 94 5.99 5.97 -5.54
CA ALA A 94 5.53 6.45 -6.83
C ALA A 94 4.11 5.94 -7.15
N PHE A 95 3.83 4.67 -6.85
CA PHE A 95 2.50 4.11 -7.07
C PHE A 95 1.42 4.78 -6.18
N LEU A 96 1.71 5.06 -4.91
CA LEU A 96 0.74 5.73 -4.02
C LEU A 96 0.60 7.24 -4.30
N GLU A 97 1.65 7.88 -4.84
CA GLU A 97 1.63 9.28 -5.28
C GLU A 97 0.81 9.44 -6.57
N ASP A 98 1.07 8.63 -7.59
CA ASP A 98 0.56 8.88 -8.94
C ASP A 98 -0.36 7.76 -9.46
N GLY A 99 -0.04 6.51 -9.17
CA GLY A 99 -0.74 5.32 -9.69
C GLY A 99 -2.21 5.19 -9.27
N LEU A 100 -2.60 5.87 -8.18
CA LEU A 100 -3.99 5.89 -7.71
C LEU A 100 -4.85 6.98 -8.36
N THR A 101 -4.26 7.91 -9.11
CA THR A 101 -5.00 9.05 -9.69
C THR A 101 -6.09 8.59 -10.64
N GLY A 102 -5.77 7.66 -11.56
CA GLY A 102 -6.75 7.07 -12.48
C GLY A 102 -7.94 6.40 -11.77
N PRO A 103 -7.69 5.44 -10.86
CA PRO A 103 -8.76 4.82 -10.05
C PRO A 103 -9.60 5.83 -9.26
N ILE A 104 -9.00 6.86 -8.67
CA ILE A 104 -9.72 7.91 -7.93
C ILE A 104 -10.65 8.67 -8.88
N ASP A 105 -10.17 9.05 -10.06
CA ASP A 105 -10.93 9.83 -11.02
C ASP A 105 -12.09 9.02 -11.61
N GLU A 106 -11.89 7.71 -11.84
CA GLU A 106 -12.94 6.79 -12.24
C GLU A 106 -14.05 6.71 -11.19
N ILE A 107 -13.71 6.52 -9.91
CA ILE A 107 -14.70 6.50 -8.81
C ILE A 107 -15.42 7.86 -8.72
N CYS A 108 -14.68 8.97 -8.79
CA CYS A 108 -15.27 10.30 -8.75
C CYS A 108 -16.31 10.48 -9.86
N ARG A 109 -15.98 10.07 -11.09
CA ARG A 109 -16.90 10.13 -12.23
C ARG A 109 -18.14 9.26 -12.02
N GLU A 110 -17.98 8.02 -11.57
CA GLU A 110 -19.09 7.06 -11.36
C GLU A 110 -20.04 7.50 -10.23
N VAL A 111 -19.52 8.18 -9.21
CA VAL A 111 -20.29 8.67 -8.06
C VAL A 111 -20.82 10.09 -8.27
N GLY A 112 -20.38 10.81 -9.32
CA GLY A 112 -20.77 12.19 -9.60
C GLY A 112 -20.08 13.22 -8.69
N ILE A 113 -18.83 12.97 -8.32
CA ILE A 113 -17.97 13.90 -7.56
C ILE A 113 -17.19 14.74 -8.57
N THR A 114 -17.45 16.05 -8.58
CA THR A 114 -16.89 16.98 -9.57
C THR A 114 -15.64 17.72 -9.08
N GLY A 115 -15.49 17.85 -7.76
CA GLY A 115 -14.42 18.64 -7.12
C GLY A 115 -14.74 20.13 -6.96
N ASN A 116 -15.92 20.56 -7.44
CA ASN A 116 -16.35 21.96 -7.41
C ASN A 116 -16.87 22.41 -6.03
N THR A 117 -17.19 21.46 -5.14
CA THR A 117 -17.65 21.74 -3.78
C THR A 117 -16.63 21.29 -2.74
N GLU A 118 -16.66 21.91 -1.56
CA GLU A 118 -15.84 21.44 -0.42
C GLU A 118 -16.18 20.01 -0.01
N GLN A 119 -17.45 19.60 -0.15
CA GLN A 119 -17.84 18.22 0.09
C GLN A 119 -17.21 17.27 -0.92
N ASP A 120 -17.18 17.62 -2.20
CA ASP A 120 -16.55 16.80 -3.23
C ASP A 120 -15.04 16.66 -3.01
N ARG A 121 -14.37 17.73 -2.57
CA ARG A 121 -12.93 17.67 -2.23
C ARG A 121 -12.69 16.72 -1.06
N ARG A 122 -13.53 16.76 -0.03
CA ARG A 122 -13.48 15.83 1.11
C ARG A 122 -13.75 14.40 0.69
N ASP A 123 -14.77 14.18 -0.14
CA ASP A 123 -15.12 12.85 -0.65
C ASP A 123 -13.96 12.26 -1.48
N ARG A 124 -13.31 13.08 -2.33
CA ARG A 124 -12.12 12.66 -3.11
C ARG A 124 -10.94 12.29 -2.22
N GLN A 125 -10.68 13.05 -1.15
CA GLN A 125 -9.65 12.71 -0.17
C GLN A 125 -9.96 11.39 0.56
N GLN A 126 -11.23 11.16 0.92
CA GLN A 126 -11.67 9.90 1.52
C GLN A 126 -11.49 8.72 0.57
N ILE A 127 -11.87 8.87 -0.71
CA ILE A 127 -11.66 7.84 -1.74
C ILE A 127 -10.18 7.46 -1.83
N ARG A 128 -9.28 8.45 -1.93
CA ARG A 128 -7.84 8.22 -1.97
C ARG A 128 -7.37 7.41 -0.76
N LEU A 129 -7.79 7.81 0.44
CA LEU A 129 -7.39 7.16 1.67
C LEU A 129 -7.91 5.72 1.76
N HIS A 130 -9.16 5.48 1.36
CA HIS A 130 -9.72 4.13 1.35
C HIS A 130 -9.02 3.21 0.34
N LEU A 131 -8.68 3.71 -0.84
CA LEU A 131 -7.89 2.95 -1.82
C LEU A 131 -6.50 2.60 -1.28
N ILE A 132 -5.82 3.56 -0.65
CA ILE A 132 -4.51 3.31 -0.02
C ILE A 132 -4.62 2.22 1.04
N ARG A 133 -5.63 2.26 1.91
CA ARG A 133 -5.85 1.24 2.95
C ARG A 133 -6.02 -0.16 2.36
N GLN A 134 -6.95 -0.30 1.42
CA GLN A 134 -7.21 -1.59 0.78
C GLN A 134 -5.97 -2.10 0.05
N PHE A 135 -5.29 -1.22 -0.70
CA PHE A 135 -4.08 -1.56 -1.42
C PHE A 135 -2.95 -2.03 -0.48
N VAL A 136 -2.64 -1.26 0.57
CA VAL A 136 -1.58 -1.59 1.53
C VAL A 136 -1.91 -2.88 2.27
N ARG A 137 -3.16 -3.08 2.70
CA ARG A 137 -3.60 -4.31 3.36
C ARG A 137 -3.39 -5.54 2.47
N GLN A 138 -3.85 -5.49 1.22
CA GLN A 138 -3.63 -6.57 0.26
C GLN A 138 -2.13 -6.82 0.03
N MET A 139 -1.34 -5.76 -0.15
CA MET A 139 0.10 -5.85 -0.37
C MET A 139 0.82 -6.51 0.82
N VAL A 140 0.45 -6.15 2.05
CA VAL A 140 1.02 -6.74 3.28
C VAL A 140 0.64 -8.22 3.40
N ILE A 141 -0.58 -8.60 3.06
CA ILE A 141 -0.99 -10.02 2.99
C ILE A 141 -0.11 -10.79 2.00
N GLN A 142 0.15 -10.22 0.81
CA GLN A 142 0.98 -10.85 -0.22
C GLN A 142 2.45 -10.95 0.19
N TYR A 143 2.97 -9.94 0.88
CA TYR A 143 4.28 -9.98 1.52
C TYR A 143 4.38 -11.15 2.53
N GLU A 144 3.41 -11.26 3.44
CA GLU A 144 3.39 -12.31 4.47
C GLU A 144 3.30 -13.71 3.86
N TYR A 145 2.47 -13.87 2.83
CA TYR A 145 2.38 -15.11 2.07
C TYR A 145 3.73 -15.46 1.41
N SER A 146 4.35 -14.50 0.73
CA SER A 146 5.63 -14.70 0.04
C SER A 146 6.75 -15.09 0.99
N ILE A 147 6.86 -14.41 2.14
CA ILE A 147 7.85 -14.76 3.18
C ILE A 147 7.61 -16.17 3.74
N SER A 148 6.35 -16.55 3.92
CA SER A 148 5.98 -17.88 4.44
C SER A 148 6.28 -19.00 3.44
N ASP A 149 5.96 -18.80 2.15
CA ASP A 149 6.24 -19.76 1.08
C ASP A 149 7.75 -19.98 0.90
N LEU A 150 8.54 -18.90 0.94
CA LEU A 150 10.00 -18.97 0.88
C LEU A 150 10.59 -19.69 2.10
N GLY A 151 10.01 -19.50 3.28
CA GLY A 151 10.40 -20.24 4.49
C GLY A 151 10.17 -21.75 4.36
N ARG A 152 9.08 -22.18 3.71
CA ARG A 152 8.79 -23.60 3.45
C ARG A 152 9.80 -24.20 2.47
N LYS A 153 10.10 -23.51 1.37
CA LYS A 153 11.06 -23.97 0.35
C LYS A 153 12.47 -24.15 0.88
N ASN A 154 12.88 -23.34 1.86
CA ASN A 154 14.22 -23.45 2.48
C ASN A 154 14.31 -24.52 3.58
N SER A 155 13.19 -25.16 3.96
CA SER A 155 13.12 -26.18 5.02
C SER A 155 12.88 -27.60 4.46
N ALA A 156 12.77 -27.74 3.14
CA ALA A 156 12.58 -29.00 2.41
C ALA A 156 13.86 -29.32 1.64
#